data_AF-A0A1F7JBS3-F1
#
_entry.id   AF-A0A1F7JBS3-F1
#
_cell.length_a   1.000
_cell.length_b   1.000
_cell.length_c   1.000
_cell.angle_alpha   90.00
_cell.angle_beta   90.00
_cell.angle_gamma   90.00
#
_symmetry.space_group_name_H-M   'P 1'
#
loop_
_entity.id
_entity.type
_entity.pdbx_description
1 polymer ?
#
loop_
_entity_poly.entity_id
_entity_poly.type
_entity_poly.pdbx_seq_one_letter_code
_entity_poly.pdbx_strand_id
1 'polypeptide(L)'
;MTEYLQKLLSAKSENETLEFKEAKNSFSVMGNDDEQQRAILLEEEEDYTAQICPGVTITDLDTSAIQILKQRWIEKSQNKEIARYSNEDVLRKLLLIRTNKVTNAAVLLLGSDVCIALQIPQAEFIFEWRVKDEAIDFDLRKNLRKPFVMAIDEIWELINARNYRVAKNKGFVEVDIWAYHRDSIREGLLNAFAQD
;
A
#
# COMPACT_ATOMS: atom_id res chain seq x y z
N MET A 1 -20.16 14.88 44.96
CA MET A 1 -19.86 14.62 43.53
C MET A 1 -18.52 15.27 43.13
N THR A 2 -17.48 15.23 43.97
CA THR A 2 -16.30 16.09 43.75
C THR A 2 -14.96 15.36 43.93
N GLU A 3 -14.89 14.23 44.65
CA GLU A 3 -13.65 13.44 44.77
C GLU A 3 -13.41 12.48 43.60
N TYR A 4 -14.47 11.90 43.01
CA TYR A 4 -14.32 10.91 41.94
C TYR A 4 -13.78 11.52 40.64
N LEU A 5 -14.19 12.76 40.34
CA LEU A 5 -13.70 13.51 39.17
C LEU A 5 -12.28 14.05 39.36
N GLN A 6 -11.89 14.43 40.58
CA GLN A 6 -10.49 14.80 40.87
C GLN A 6 -9.55 13.61 40.74
N LYS A 7 -10.00 12.40 41.15
CA LYS A 7 -9.20 11.17 41.02
C LYS A 7 -8.98 10.74 39.56
N LEU A 8 -9.93 11.02 38.67
CA LEU A 8 -9.83 10.79 37.22
C LEU A 8 -8.93 11.82 36.52
N LEU A 9 -8.90 13.08 36.99
CA LEU A 9 -8.05 14.15 36.43
C LEU A 9 -6.61 14.12 36.98
N SER A 10 -6.36 13.49 38.13
CA SER A 10 -5.02 13.30 38.70
C SER A 10 -4.33 12.01 38.23
N ALA A 11 -5.03 11.14 37.50
CA ALA A 11 -4.42 9.96 36.88
C ALA A 11 -3.56 10.43 35.70
N LYS A 12 -2.26 10.59 35.94
CA LYS A 12 -1.26 10.73 34.89
C LYS A 12 -1.46 9.60 33.87
N SER A 13 -1.43 9.97 32.59
CA SER A 13 -1.50 9.07 31.46
C SER A 13 -0.39 8.02 31.54
N GLU A 14 -0.74 6.82 32.00
CA GLU A 14 0.07 5.63 31.81
C GLU A 14 -0.48 4.88 30.60
N ASN A 15 0.35 4.86 29.55
CA ASN A 15 0.33 3.98 28.36
C ASN A 15 -0.70 4.35 27.28
N GLU A 16 -0.36 4.53 26.01
CA GLU A 16 0.53 3.70 25.18
C GLU A 16 1.48 4.54 24.30
N THR A 17 2.75 4.59 24.66
CA THR A 17 3.82 4.77 23.69
C THR A 17 4.05 3.40 23.04
N LEU A 18 3.59 3.23 21.79
CA LEU A 18 3.98 2.10 20.96
C LEU A 18 5.44 2.28 20.53
N GLU A 19 6.37 1.84 21.38
CA GLU A 19 7.75 1.58 20.96
C GLU A 19 7.78 0.27 20.18
N PHE A 20 8.05 0.34 18.88
CA PHE A 20 8.45 -0.82 18.10
C PHE A 20 9.85 -1.24 18.55
N LYS A 21 9.93 -2.11 19.55
CA LYS A 21 11.13 -2.91 19.78
C LYS A 21 11.12 -4.03 18.76
N GLU A 22 11.95 -3.90 17.73
CA GLU A 22 12.38 -5.05 16.94
C GLU A 22 12.77 -6.17 17.91
N ALA A 23 12.05 -7.28 17.85
CA ALA A 23 12.46 -8.51 18.49
C ALA A 23 13.71 -8.99 17.73
N LYS A 24 14.88 -8.47 18.10
CA LYS A 24 16.15 -9.10 17.76
C LYS A 24 16.12 -10.49 18.36
N ASN A 25 15.89 -11.45 17.48
CA ASN A 25 15.96 -12.87 17.75
C ASN A 25 17.28 -13.13 18.48
N SER A 26 17.21 -13.47 19.77
CA SER A 26 18.38 -13.77 20.59
C SER A 26 18.82 -15.20 20.28
N PHE A 27 19.47 -15.35 19.13
CA PHE A 27 20.21 -16.56 18.81
C PHE A 27 21.67 -16.33 19.18
N SER A 28 22.07 -16.81 20.35
CA SER A 28 23.46 -16.82 20.80
C SER A 28 24.24 -17.87 20.00
N VAL A 29 24.88 -17.43 18.91
CA VAL A 29 25.97 -18.21 18.28
C VAL A 29 27.28 -17.55 18.67
N MET A 30 27.97 -18.22 19.58
CA MET A 30 29.33 -17.94 19.93
C MET A 30 30.22 -18.47 18.78
N GLY A 31 30.84 -17.58 18.00
CA GLY A 31 31.93 -17.95 17.09
C GLY A 31 31.96 -17.19 15.77
N ASN A 32 32.96 -16.31 15.63
CA ASN A 32 33.64 -15.84 14.41
C ASN A 32 32.78 -15.41 13.20
N ASP A 33 32.57 -14.10 13.06
CA ASP A 33 33.16 -13.29 11.97
C ASP A 33 32.31 -12.01 11.79
N ASP A 34 32.67 -10.96 12.52
CA ASP A 34 32.10 -9.62 12.32
C ASP A 34 32.35 -9.11 10.88
N GLU A 35 33.40 -9.60 10.21
CA GLU A 35 33.65 -9.35 8.79
C GLU A 35 32.70 -10.11 7.86
N GLN A 36 32.34 -11.37 8.16
CA GLN A 36 31.34 -12.11 7.38
C GLN A 36 29.93 -11.56 7.61
N GLN A 37 29.59 -11.17 8.84
CA GLN A 37 28.30 -10.53 9.14
C GLN A 37 28.19 -9.13 8.51
N ARG A 38 29.29 -8.37 8.45
CA ARG A 38 29.32 -7.11 7.67
C ARG A 38 29.26 -7.37 6.17
N ALA A 39 29.91 -8.41 5.65
CA ALA A 39 29.81 -8.77 4.23
C ALA A 39 28.39 -9.18 3.83
N ILE A 40 27.66 -9.88 4.70
CA ILE A 40 26.24 -10.24 4.48
C ILE A 40 25.31 -9.01 4.57
N LEU A 41 25.65 -7.99 5.38
CA LEU A 41 24.91 -6.72 5.45
C LEU A 41 25.30 -5.70 4.36
N LEU A 42 26.42 -5.92 3.66
CA LEU A 42 26.97 -5.05 2.62
C LEU A 42 26.71 -5.57 1.20
N GLU A 43 26.01 -6.70 1.04
CA GLU A 43 25.19 -6.86 -0.16
C GLU A 43 24.14 -5.74 -0.08
N GLU A 44 24.43 -4.62 -0.74
CA GLU A 44 23.41 -3.66 -1.12
C GLU A 44 22.32 -4.49 -1.82
N GLU A 45 21.20 -4.74 -1.13
CA GLU A 45 20.02 -5.31 -1.79
C GLU A 45 19.70 -4.35 -2.94
N GLU A 46 20.07 -4.75 -4.16
CA GLU A 46 19.75 -3.99 -5.36
C GLU A 46 18.23 -3.77 -5.33
N ASP A 47 17.79 -2.51 -5.26
CA ASP A 47 16.37 -2.12 -5.18
C ASP A 47 15.53 -2.98 -6.16
N TYR A 48 14.82 -3.96 -5.60
CA TYR A 48 14.10 -4.98 -6.36
C TYR A 48 13.12 -4.33 -7.33
N THR A 49 12.49 -3.22 -6.93
CA THR A 49 11.50 -2.52 -7.74
C THR A 49 12.14 -1.83 -8.95
N ALA A 50 13.39 -1.41 -8.82
CA ALA A 50 14.19 -0.79 -9.88
C ALA A 50 14.88 -1.80 -10.82
N GLN A 51 14.97 -3.07 -10.42
CA GLN A 51 15.51 -4.13 -11.26
C GLN A 51 14.66 -4.36 -12.51
N ILE A 52 15.31 -4.87 -13.55
CA ILE A 52 14.67 -5.21 -14.82
C ILE A 52 13.92 -6.54 -14.68
N CYS A 53 12.65 -6.55 -15.06
CA CYS A 53 11.85 -7.77 -15.15
C CYS A 53 12.16 -8.50 -16.48
N PRO A 54 12.80 -9.67 -16.46
CA PRO A 54 13.24 -10.34 -17.68
C PRO A 54 12.06 -10.89 -18.49
N GLY A 55 12.08 -10.68 -19.80
CA GLY A 55 11.06 -11.21 -20.72
C GLY A 55 9.75 -10.43 -20.74
N VAL A 56 9.61 -9.36 -19.95
CA VAL A 56 8.46 -8.47 -19.98
C VAL A 56 8.68 -7.32 -20.96
N THR A 57 7.65 -7.05 -21.74
CA THR A 57 7.60 -5.98 -22.71
C THR A 57 6.46 -5.00 -22.39
N ILE A 58 6.44 -3.86 -23.07
CA ILE A 58 5.41 -2.83 -22.85
C ILE A 58 4.00 -3.37 -23.17
N THR A 59 3.89 -4.35 -24.07
CA THR A 59 2.60 -4.95 -24.44
C THR A 59 2.01 -5.85 -23.36
N ASP A 60 2.81 -6.27 -22.38
CA ASP A 60 2.36 -7.06 -21.22
C ASP A 60 1.77 -6.16 -20.11
N LEU A 61 1.96 -4.84 -20.24
CA LEU A 61 1.37 -3.83 -19.37
C LEU A 61 -0.05 -3.49 -19.81
N ASP A 62 -0.91 -3.27 -18.84
CA ASP A 62 -2.29 -2.86 -19.05
C ASP A 62 -2.37 -1.39 -19.47
N THR A 63 -2.94 -1.15 -20.65
CA THR A 63 -3.08 0.21 -21.21
C THR A 63 -3.99 1.10 -20.37
N SER A 64 -5.05 0.54 -19.79
CA SER A 64 -5.97 1.25 -18.90
C SER A 64 -5.25 1.64 -17.60
N ALA A 65 -4.37 0.78 -17.07
CA ALA A 65 -3.55 1.09 -15.91
C ALA A 65 -2.62 2.28 -16.20
N ILE A 66 -1.99 2.30 -17.38
CA ILE A 66 -1.13 3.41 -17.82
C ILE A 66 -1.94 4.72 -17.90
N GLN A 67 -3.16 4.69 -18.43
CA GLN A 67 -4.01 5.90 -18.48
C GLN A 67 -4.37 6.39 -17.07
N ILE A 68 -4.73 5.50 -16.16
CA ILE A 68 -5.03 5.85 -14.77
C ILE A 68 -3.81 6.49 -14.10
N LEU A 69 -2.62 5.90 -14.26
CA LEU A 69 -1.37 6.44 -13.73
C LEU A 69 -1.08 7.83 -14.31
N LYS A 70 -1.23 7.99 -15.63
CA LYS A 70 -1.04 9.28 -16.31
C LYS A 70 -2.00 10.36 -15.80
N GLN A 71 -3.28 10.02 -15.63
CA GLN A 71 -4.29 10.94 -15.11
C GLN A 71 -3.97 11.37 -13.68
N ARG A 72 -3.62 10.43 -12.80
CA ARG A 72 -3.19 10.73 -11.43
C ARG A 72 -1.91 11.58 -11.39
N TRP A 73 -1.00 11.37 -12.34
CA TRP A 73 0.21 12.17 -12.43
C TRP A 73 -0.07 13.61 -12.86
N ILE A 74 -1.01 13.83 -13.78
CA ILE A 74 -1.50 15.17 -14.15
C ILE A 74 -2.10 15.87 -12.94
N GLU A 75 -2.98 15.18 -12.21
CA GLU A 75 -3.63 15.72 -11.01
C GLU A 75 -2.62 16.08 -9.91
N LYS A 76 -1.64 15.21 -9.65
CA LYS A 76 -0.62 15.46 -8.63
C LYS A 76 0.35 16.59 -9.01
N SER A 77 0.78 16.64 -10.26
CA SER A 77 1.76 17.63 -10.73
C SER A 77 1.15 18.96 -11.15
N GLN A 78 -0.18 19.02 -11.33
CA GLN A 78 -0.90 20.14 -11.95
C GLN A 78 -0.38 20.53 -13.34
N ASN A 79 0.38 19.64 -14.00
CA ASN A 79 0.98 19.88 -15.30
C ASN A 79 0.17 19.22 -16.42
N LYS A 80 -0.60 20.05 -17.14
CA LYS A 80 -1.44 19.59 -18.26
C LYS A 80 -0.64 19.12 -19.47
N GLU A 81 0.63 19.47 -19.61
CA GLU A 81 1.47 19.02 -20.74
C GLU A 81 1.69 17.51 -20.74
N ILE A 82 1.59 16.86 -19.57
CA ILE A 82 1.68 15.39 -19.45
C ILE A 82 0.60 14.71 -20.30
N ALA A 83 -0.55 15.36 -20.52
CA ALA A 83 -1.61 14.81 -21.37
C ALA A 83 -1.13 14.51 -22.80
N ARG A 84 -0.13 15.25 -23.31
CA ARG A 84 0.43 15.09 -24.65
C ARG A 84 1.45 13.95 -24.77
N TYR A 85 1.97 13.44 -23.65
CA TYR A 85 2.97 12.38 -23.67
C TYR A 85 2.37 11.05 -24.14
N SER A 86 3.13 10.30 -24.93
CA SER A 86 2.79 8.93 -25.27
C SER A 86 2.88 8.03 -24.03
N ASN A 87 2.29 6.83 -24.10
CA ASN A 87 2.40 5.86 -23.00
C ASN A 87 3.86 5.52 -22.70
N GLU A 88 4.69 5.34 -23.73
CA GLU A 88 6.12 5.09 -23.55
C GLU A 88 6.84 6.25 -22.86
N ASP A 89 6.54 7.49 -23.25
CA ASP A 89 7.15 8.68 -22.63
C ASP A 89 6.80 8.77 -21.14
N VAL A 90 5.55 8.46 -20.78
CA VAL A 90 5.12 8.39 -19.38
C VAL A 90 5.92 7.35 -18.63
N LEU A 91 6.02 6.13 -19.18
CA LEU A 91 6.76 5.03 -18.56
C LEU A 91 8.25 5.36 -18.38
N ARG A 92 8.88 5.97 -19.38
CA ARG A 92 10.29 6.40 -19.30
C ARG A 92 10.50 7.51 -18.27
N LYS A 93 9.65 8.53 -18.26
CA LYS A 93 9.75 9.66 -17.32
C LYS A 93 9.56 9.24 -15.87
N LEU A 94 8.73 8.22 -15.63
CA LEU A 94 8.52 7.63 -14.31
C LEU A 94 9.53 6.52 -13.98
N LEU A 95 10.55 6.32 -14.82
CA LEU A 95 11.59 5.29 -14.67
C LEU A 95 11.06 3.84 -14.57
N LEU A 96 9.85 3.61 -15.06
CA LEU A 96 9.20 2.30 -15.18
C LEU A 96 9.75 1.49 -16.37
N ILE A 97 10.40 2.18 -17.31
CA ILE A 97 11.19 1.56 -18.37
C ILE A 97 12.58 2.17 -18.37
N ARG A 98 13.60 1.31 -18.36
CA ARG A 98 15.02 1.67 -18.48
C ARG A 98 15.61 0.90 -19.66
N THR A 99 16.29 1.60 -20.57
CA THR A 99 16.92 0.99 -21.76
C THR A 99 16.01 0.04 -22.55
N ASN A 100 14.74 0.42 -22.74
CA ASN A 100 13.68 -0.39 -23.39
C ASN A 100 13.23 -1.66 -22.64
N LYS A 101 13.67 -1.84 -21.40
CA LYS A 101 13.28 -2.96 -20.55
C LYS A 101 12.37 -2.47 -19.42
N VAL A 102 11.37 -3.28 -19.10
CA VAL A 102 10.36 -3.02 -18.07
C VAL A 102 10.95 -3.32 -16.69
N THR A 103 10.70 -2.47 -15.70
CA THR A 103 11.13 -2.72 -14.31
C THR A 103 10.10 -3.54 -13.53
N ASN A 104 10.50 -4.16 -12.42
CA ASN A 104 9.56 -4.85 -11.53
C ASN A 104 8.47 -3.90 -11.00
N ALA A 105 8.80 -2.64 -10.70
CA ALA A 105 7.83 -1.62 -10.33
C ALA A 105 6.75 -1.42 -11.40
N ALA A 106 7.14 -1.44 -12.69
CA ALA A 106 6.20 -1.30 -13.78
C ALA A 106 5.23 -2.48 -13.88
N VAL A 107 5.72 -3.70 -13.62
CA VAL A 107 4.88 -4.91 -13.56
C VAL A 107 3.89 -4.84 -12.39
N LEU A 108 4.33 -4.48 -11.19
CA LEU A 108 3.46 -4.37 -10.02
C LEU A 108 2.40 -3.26 -10.17
N LEU A 109 2.81 -2.12 -10.72
CA LEU A 109 1.93 -0.95 -10.86
C LEU A 109 0.98 -1.08 -12.05
N LEU A 110 1.43 -1.65 -13.16
CA LEU A 110 0.79 -1.54 -14.48
C LEU A 110 0.67 -2.87 -15.23
N GLY A 111 1.26 -3.96 -14.74
CA GLY A 111 1.23 -5.25 -15.42
C GLY A 111 -0.19 -5.81 -15.54
N SER A 112 -0.49 -6.47 -16.65
CA SER A 112 -1.72 -7.27 -16.78
C SER A 112 -1.79 -8.35 -15.69
N ASP A 113 -2.98 -8.86 -15.40
CA ASP A 113 -3.20 -9.97 -14.47
C ASP A 113 -2.32 -11.20 -14.81
N VAL A 114 -2.21 -11.54 -16.09
CA VAL A 114 -1.36 -12.63 -16.60
C VAL A 114 0.12 -12.31 -16.38
N CYS A 115 0.56 -11.10 -16.72
CA CYS A 115 1.96 -10.69 -16.54
C CYS A 115 2.37 -10.75 -15.06
N ILE A 116 1.53 -10.22 -14.16
CA ILE A 116 1.77 -10.26 -12.71
C ILE A 116 1.84 -11.71 -12.25
N ALA A 117 0.87 -12.56 -12.65
CA ALA A 117 0.85 -13.96 -12.24
C ALA A 117 2.10 -14.76 -12.68
N LEU A 118 2.66 -14.45 -13.83
CA LEU A 118 3.84 -15.14 -14.36
C LEU A 118 5.15 -14.64 -13.74
N GLN A 119 5.27 -13.33 -13.55
CA GLN A 119 6.54 -12.70 -13.14
C GLN A 119 6.67 -12.58 -11.63
N ILE A 120 5.57 -12.26 -10.95
CA ILE A 120 5.55 -12.01 -9.51
C ILE A 120 4.29 -12.70 -8.94
N PRO A 121 4.25 -14.04 -8.90
CA PRO A 121 3.06 -14.81 -8.51
C PRO A 121 2.55 -14.49 -7.10
N GLN A 122 3.42 -13.99 -6.22
CA GLN A 122 3.11 -13.55 -4.87
C GLN A 122 2.47 -12.14 -4.80
N ALA A 123 2.48 -11.37 -5.89
CA ALA A 123 1.87 -10.04 -5.94
C ALA A 123 0.35 -10.15 -6.08
N GLU A 124 -0.31 -10.30 -4.94
CA GLU A 124 -1.76 -10.41 -4.83
C GLU A 124 -2.28 -9.68 -3.59
N PHE A 125 -3.33 -8.89 -3.75
CA PHE A 125 -4.01 -8.26 -2.64
C PHE A 125 -5.17 -9.16 -2.20
N ILE A 126 -5.14 -9.59 -0.94
CA ILE A 126 -6.22 -10.39 -0.35
C ILE A 126 -7.05 -9.45 0.52
N PHE A 127 -8.27 -9.16 0.07
CA PHE A 127 -9.24 -8.39 0.82
C PHE A 127 -10.15 -9.32 1.61
N GLU A 128 -10.22 -9.12 2.94
CA GLU A 128 -11.09 -9.86 3.83
C GLU A 128 -11.92 -8.89 4.66
N TRP A 129 -13.24 -9.11 4.69
CA TRP A 129 -14.17 -8.36 5.52
C TRP A 129 -14.85 -9.29 6.51
N ARG A 130 -14.92 -8.85 7.77
CA ARG A 130 -15.62 -9.52 8.87
C ARG A 130 -16.47 -8.50 9.62
N VAL A 131 -17.73 -8.83 9.87
CA VAL A 131 -18.67 -7.99 10.65
C VAL A 131 -18.43 -8.12 12.15
N LYS A 132 -17.84 -9.23 12.59
CA LYS A 132 -17.41 -9.46 13.98
C LYS A 132 -16.00 -10.02 13.98
N ASP A 133 -15.13 -9.50 14.85
CA ASP A 133 -13.74 -9.96 14.96
C ASP A 133 -13.63 -11.46 15.28
N GLU A 134 -14.62 -12.00 16.00
CA GLU A 134 -14.68 -13.40 16.45
C GLU A 134 -15.30 -14.36 15.42
N ALA A 135 -15.77 -13.86 14.26
CA ALA A 135 -16.36 -14.71 13.23
C ALA A 135 -15.27 -15.55 12.55
N ILE A 136 -15.45 -16.87 12.56
CA ILE A 136 -14.55 -17.83 11.89
C ILE A 136 -14.71 -17.74 10.36
N ASP A 137 -15.91 -17.44 9.90
CA ASP A 137 -16.25 -17.30 8.48
C ASP A 137 -16.06 -15.86 7.99
N PHE A 138 -15.57 -15.72 6.76
CA PHE A 138 -15.47 -14.43 6.08
C PHE A 138 -16.81 -14.03 5.47
N ASP A 139 -17.29 -12.82 5.78
CA ASP A 139 -18.47 -12.25 5.12
C ASP A 139 -18.20 -11.93 3.64
N LEU A 140 -16.96 -11.52 3.35
CA LEU A 140 -16.46 -11.37 2.00
C LEU A 140 -14.95 -11.60 1.99
N ARG A 141 -14.48 -12.45 1.08
CA ARG A 141 -13.08 -12.56 0.72
C ARG A 141 -12.92 -12.34 -0.78
N LYS A 142 -11.97 -11.50 -1.16
CA LYS A 142 -11.65 -11.25 -2.57
C LYS A 142 -10.15 -11.22 -2.78
N ASN A 143 -9.72 -11.98 -3.76
CA ASN A 143 -8.36 -12.09 -4.21
C ASN A 143 -8.18 -11.20 -5.45
N LEU A 144 -7.23 -10.26 -5.40
CA LEU A 144 -7.02 -9.25 -6.43
C LEU A 144 -5.58 -9.37 -6.96
N ARG A 145 -5.45 -9.95 -8.15
CA ARG A 145 -4.20 -9.98 -8.91
C ARG A 145 -4.34 -9.08 -10.13
N LYS A 146 -4.00 -7.82 -9.97
CA LYS A 146 -4.18 -6.77 -10.98
C LYS A 146 -3.25 -5.60 -10.70
N PRO A 147 -3.05 -4.69 -11.68
CA PRO A 147 -2.18 -3.55 -11.48
C PRO A 147 -2.56 -2.77 -10.22
N PHE A 148 -1.58 -2.44 -9.38
CA PHE A 148 -1.83 -1.74 -8.11
C PHE A 148 -2.63 -0.45 -8.30
N VAL A 149 -2.37 0.28 -9.39
CA VAL A 149 -3.11 1.52 -9.68
C VAL A 149 -4.62 1.30 -9.82
N MET A 150 -5.07 0.12 -10.22
CA MET A 150 -6.47 -0.26 -10.23
C MET A 150 -6.92 -0.88 -8.91
N ALA A 151 -6.10 -1.76 -8.33
CA ALA A 151 -6.42 -2.47 -7.09
C ALA A 151 -6.79 -1.51 -5.96
N ILE A 152 -6.07 -0.40 -5.82
CA ILE A 152 -6.33 0.62 -4.78
C ILE A 152 -7.72 1.25 -4.87
N ASP A 153 -8.25 1.47 -6.08
CA ASP A 153 -9.62 1.99 -6.25
C ASP A 153 -10.66 0.92 -5.93
N GLU A 154 -10.41 -0.32 -6.37
CA GLU A 154 -11.34 -1.42 -6.13
C GLU A 154 -11.43 -1.81 -4.65
N ILE A 155 -10.30 -1.82 -3.94
CA ILE A 155 -10.29 -2.04 -2.48
C ILE A 155 -11.10 -0.94 -1.78
N TRP A 156 -10.94 0.32 -2.20
CA TRP A 156 -11.75 1.41 -1.68
C TRP A 156 -13.24 1.18 -1.95
N GLU A 157 -13.65 0.79 -3.16
CA GLU A 157 -15.07 0.53 -3.46
C GLU A 157 -15.64 -0.62 -2.63
N LEU A 158 -14.85 -1.68 -2.35
CA LEU A 158 -15.28 -2.78 -1.49
C LEU A 158 -15.52 -2.35 -0.05
N ILE A 159 -14.66 -1.46 0.47
CA ILE A 159 -14.80 -0.84 1.79
C ILE A 159 -16.00 0.11 1.80
N ASN A 160 -16.08 1.00 0.81
CA ASN A 160 -17.11 2.03 0.73
C ASN A 160 -18.52 1.45 0.61
N ALA A 161 -18.69 0.33 -0.09
CA ALA A 161 -19.95 -0.40 -0.17
C ALA A 161 -20.50 -0.87 1.19
N ARG A 162 -19.65 -0.96 2.21
CA ARG A 162 -19.99 -1.37 3.59
C ARG A 162 -19.68 -0.28 4.61
N ASN A 163 -19.29 0.91 4.16
CA ASN A 163 -18.93 2.02 5.02
C ASN A 163 -20.19 2.55 5.69
N TYR A 164 -20.21 2.53 7.01
CA TYR A 164 -21.36 2.96 7.78
C TYR A 164 -21.20 4.41 8.22
N ARG A 165 -22.35 5.06 8.39
CA ARG A 165 -22.47 6.45 8.81
C ARG A 165 -22.91 6.50 10.27
N VAL A 166 -22.18 7.26 11.07
CA VAL A 166 -22.57 7.57 12.44
C VAL A 166 -23.03 9.02 12.49
N ALA A 167 -24.32 9.21 12.76
CA ALA A 167 -24.87 10.53 13.04
C ALA A 167 -24.38 10.97 14.43
N LYS A 168 -23.66 12.10 14.48
CA LYS A 168 -23.20 12.69 15.73
C LYS A 168 -23.80 14.06 15.93
N ASN A 169 -24.52 14.23 17.04
CA ASN A 169 -25.03 15.54 17.44
C ASN A 169 -23.90 16.39 18.01
N LYS A 170 -23.61 17.52 17.37
CA LYS A 170 -22.69 18.54 17.88
C LYS A 170 -23.49 19.82 18.14
N GLY A 171 -24.00 19.94 19.37
CA GLY A 171 -24.89 21.04 19.74
C GLY A 171 -26.24 20.96 19.02
N PHE A 172 -26.59 21.99 18.25
CA PHE A 172 -27.84 22.06 17.47
C PHE A 172 -27.72 21.50 16.05
N VAL A 173 -26.56 20.95 15.67
CA VAL A 173 -26.31 20.46 14.31
C VAL A 173 -26.00 18.97 14.36
N GLU A 174 -26.73 18.20 13.56
CA GLU A 174 -26.42 16.80 13.26
C GLU A 174 -25.32 16.77 12.20
N VAL A 175 -24.19 16.14 12.53
CA VAL A 175 -23.08 15.95 11.61
C VAL A 175 -22.93 14.46 11.32
N ASP A 176 -22.97 14.13 10.04
CA ASP A 176 -22.70 12.78 9.57
C ASP A 176 -21.19 12.53 9.53
N ILE A 177 -20.74 11.49 10.24
CA ILE A 177 -19.35 11.05 10.23
C ILE A 177 -19.30 9.66 9.60
N TRP A 178 -18.50 9.51 8.56
CA TRP A 178 -18.23 8.21 7.92
C TRP A 178 -17.20 7.44 8.73
N ALA A 179 -17.34 6.12 8.82
CA ALA A 179 -16.38 5.27 9.51
C ALA A 179 -15.00 5.27 8.82
N TYR A 180 -14.99 5.28 7.48
CA TYR A 180 -13.77 5.32 6.68
C TYR A 180 -13.78 6.48 5.69
N HIS A 181 -12.62 7.10 5.51
CA HIS A 181 -12.37 8.12 4.50
C HIS A 181 -11.48 7.57 3.39
N ARG A 182 -11.79 7.93 2.14
CA ARG A 182 -11.07 7.47 0.95
C ARG A 182 -9.58 7.75 1.04
N ASP A 183 -9.20 8.97 1.40
CA ASP A 183 -7.79 9.38 1.39
C ASP A 183 -6.97 8.61 2.43
N SER A 184 -7.51 8.43 3.64
CA SER A 184 -6.85 7.65 4.70
C SER A 184 -6.65 6.18 4.31
N ILE A 185 -7.65 5.55 3.70
CA ILE A 185 -7.53 4.16 3.22
C ILE A 185 -6.49 4.06 2.10
N ARG A 186 -6.53 4.99 1.14
CA ARG A 186 -5.58 5.00 0.02
C ARG A 186 -4.15 5.21 0.50
N GLU A 187 -3.94 6.12 1.45
CA GLU A 187 -2.63 6.35 2.06
C GLU A 187 -2.12 5.10 2.78
N GLY A 188 -2.97 4.43 3.56
CA GLY A 188 -2.62 3.15 4.20
C GLY A 188 -2.21 2.09 3.19
N LEU A 189 -2.97 1.93 2.11
CA LEU A 189 -2.65 0.97 1.03
C LEU A 189 -1.37 1.34 0.28
N LEU A 190 -1.13 2.63 0.03
CA LEU A 190 0.11 3.11 -0.60
C LEU A 190 1.33 2.84 0.27
N ASN A 191 1.20 3.04 1.58
CA ASN A 191 2.30 2.81 2.51
C ASN A 191 2.61 1.31 2.63
N ALA A 192 1.59 0.46 2.73
CA ALA A 192 1.78 -0.99 2.73
C ALA A 192 2.47 -1.47 1.45
N PHE A 193 1.98 -1.04 0.28
CA PHE A 193 2.58 -1.41 -1.00
C PHE A 193 4.03 -0.93 -1.19
N ALA A 194 4.42 0.18 -0.57
CA ALA A 194 5.76 0.74 -0.71
C ALA A 194 6.78 0.21 0.31
N GLN A 195 6.33 -0.48 1.36
CA GLN A 195 7.16 -0.95 2.47
C GLN A 195 7.30 -2.48 2.54
N ASP A 196 6.43 -3.22 1.84
CA ASP A 196 6.55 -4.68 1.61
C ASP A 196 7.51 -5.00 0.45
#